data_AF-A0A932N1D0-F1
#
_entry.id   AF-A0A932N1D0-F1
#
_cell.length_a   1.000
_cell.length_b   1.000
_cell.length_c   1.000
_cell.angle_alpha   90.00
_cell.angle_beta   90.00
_cell.angle_gamma   90.00
#
_symmetry.space_group_name_H-M   'P 1'
#
loop_
_entity.id
_entity.type
_entity.pdbx_description
1 polymer ?
#
loop_
_entity_poly.entity_id
_entity_poly.type
_entity_poly.pdbx_seq_one_letter_code
_entity_poly.pdbx_strand_id
1 'polypeptide(L)'
;MSAGSVAATVEGIASAPTWEERVKRIRLVPQNHGIAEHAEIYATVARVLYVPNLAPDFAYIHEDGFYELPYFKQAYAAAHVATEGFTLVDIDELAQVIAANPRVLLPLRTIMGLTKTEFSHASVLVAGPLGVPGLSASKVDSMERSASLTTAEQAKIAAGTLTAVIDGTLFGEPPGGLRSKQDKPDTEDGWNTIRQFASDGVPFETFLHQRHYGGAFRQILDATSTRRGDLIEDAVQEVFIENGIEFIRTGATNQGEIAERFEIHVAPAPDFVVFKTQGGTEVVRAMLECKTINDGGTARDKAPRFKNLREECTRLGGIPLLAVLGGMAWTRVNDTLGPVVRDTDGRVFSLSNLDEMLTVSPFPDLVSH
;
A
#
# COMPACT_ATOMS: atom_id res chain seq x y z
N MET A 1 12.47 22.00 -38.79
CA MET A 1 11.59 23.19 -38.94
C MET A 1 11.83 24.08 -37.72
N SER A 2 11.62 25.40 -37.80
CA SER A 2 12.11 26.34 -36.77
C SER A 2 11.15 26.49 -35.59
N ALA A 3 11.66 26.95 -34.44
CA ALA A 3 10.87 27.28 -33.24
C ALA A 3 9.67 28.22 -33.51
N GLY A 4 9.69 28.98 -34.62
CA GLY A 4 8.55 29.78 -35.06
C GLY A 4 7.32 28.96 -35.51
N SER A 5 7.52 27.73 -35.97
CA SER A 5 6.43 26.81 -36.37
C SER A 5 5.64 26.32 -35.15
N VAL A 6 6.34 25.96 -34.07
CA VAL A 6 5.72 25.53 -32.79
C VAL A 6 4.89 26.66 -32.18
N ALA A 7 5.46 27.87 -32.10
CA ALA A 7 4.77 29.04 -31.56
C ALA A 7 3.49 29.38 -32.35
N ALA A 8 3.56 29.37 -33.69
CA ALA A 8 2.40 29.62 -34.55
C ALA A 8 1.29 28.57 -34.38
N THR A 9 1.65 27.29 -34.25
CA THR A 9 0.69 26.22 -33.99
C THR A 9 0.00 26.40 -32.63
N VAL A 10 0.77 26.73 -31.58
CA VAL A 10 0.21 26.99 -30.24
C VAL A 10 -0.73 28.18 -30.27
N GLU A 11 -0.34 29.30 -30.90
CA GLU A 11 -1.18 30.49 -31.04
C GLU A 11 -2.46 30.18 -31.85
N GLY A 12 -2.34 29.39 -32.91
CA GLY A 12 -3.48 28.92 -33.69
C GLY A 12 -4.45 28.06 -32.87
N ILE A 13 -3.95 27.19 -32.00
CA ILE A 13 -4.80 26.39 -31.09
C ILE A 13 -5.44 27.29 -30.03
N ALA A 14 -4.68 28.23 -29.45
CA ALA A 14 -5.14 29.11 -28.40
C ALA A 14 -6.22 30.11 -28.85
N SER A 15 -6.07 30.64 -30.07
CA SER A 15 -7.00 31.57 -30.70
C SER A 15 -8.21 30.89 -31.35
N ALA A 16 -8.34 29.56 -31.26
CA ALA A 16 -9.47 28.85 -31.86
C ALA A 16 -10.81 29.36 -31.28
N PRO A 17 -11.77 29.79 -32.13
CA PRO A 17 -13.00 30.45 -31.70
C PRO A 17 -14.01 29.51 -31.02
N THR A 18 -13.89 28.20 -31.25
CA THR A 18 -14.76 27.18 -30.65
C THR A 18 -13.96 25.99 -30.16
N TRP A 19 -14.58 25.20 -29.29
CA TRP A 19 -13.97 23.96 -28.80
C TRP A 19 -13.75 22.93 -29.91
N GLU A 20 -14.70 22.81 -30.83
CA GLU A 20 -14.56 21.91 -31.97
C GLU A 20 -13.39 22.30 -32.87
N GLU A 21 -13.22 23.59 -33.14
CA GLU A 21 -12.12 24.09 -33.94
C GLU A 21 -10.77 23.89 -33.23
N ARG A 22 -10.73 24.10 -31.91
CA ARG A 22 -9.56 23.78 -31.09
C ARG A 22 -9.20 22.30 -31.16
N VAL A 23 -10.18 21.41 -31.02
CA VAL A 23 -9.99 19.96 -31.11
C VAL A 23 -9.48 19.56 -32.49
N LYS A 24 -10.04 20.12 -33.57
CA LYS A 24 -9.56 19.89 -34.94
C LYS A 24 -8.09 20.31 -35.09
N ARG A 25 -7.70 21.49 -34.59
CA ARG A 25 -6.31 21.98 -34.65
C ARG A 25 -5.36 21.13 -33.83
N ILE A 26 -5.76 20.69 -32.63
CA ILE A 26 -4.98 19.75 -31.81
C ILE A 26 -4.77 18.41 -32.53
N ARG A 27 -5.81 17.89 -33.20
CA ARG A 27 -5.72 16.63 -33.97
C ARG A 27 -4.79 16.68 -35.16
N LEU A 28 -4.48 17.88 -35.68
CA LEU A 28 -3.57 18.10 -36.79
C LEU A 28 -2.09 18.18 -36.37
N VAL A 29 -1.80 18.23 -35.06
CA VAL A 29 -0.42 18.32 -34.56
C VAL A 29 0.45 17.14 -35.05
N PRO A 30 0.01 15.88 -35.02
CA PRO A 30 0.82 14.76 -35.52
C PRO A 30 1.13 14.80 -37.01
N GLN A 31 0.25 15.40 -37.81
CA GLN A 31 0.43 15.52 -39.26
C GLN A 31 1.32 16.71 -39.62
N ASN A 32 1.29 17.78 -38.82
CA ASN A 32 2.01 19.02 -39.09
C ASN A 32 3.39 19.09 -38.44
N HIS A 33 3.67 18.22 -37.45
CA HIS A 33 4.89 18.25 -36.64
C HIS A 33 5.51 16.86 -36.48
N GLY A 34 6.84 16.83 -36.36
CA GLY A 34 7.56 15.60 -36.04
C GLY A 34 7.32 15.16 -34.59
N ILE A 35 7.43 13.86 -34.32
CA ILE A 35 7.17 13.26 -32.99
C ILE A 35 7.94 13.98 -31.86
N ALA A 36 9.17 14.42 -32.13
CA ALA A 36 10.00 15.13 -31.16
C ALA A 36 9.40 16.48 -30.69
N GLU A 37 8.52 17.11 -31.47
CA GLU A 37 7.92 18.43 -31.17
C GLU A 37 6.57 18.32 -30.45
N HIS A 38 5.93 17.15 -30.48
CA HIS A 38 4.55 16.98 -29.98
C HIS A 38 4.42 17.33 -28.51
N ALA A 39 5.36 16.86 -27.68
CA ALA A 39 5.35 17.08 -26.24
C ALA A 39 5.39 18.57 -25.88
N GLU A 40 6.23 19.35 -26.56
CA GLU A 40 6.38 20.79 -26.32
C GLU A 40 5.11 21.56 -26.71
N ILE A 41 4.51 21.24 -27.86
CA ILE A 41 3.27 21.86 -28.34
C ILE A 41 2.14 21.60 -27.35
N TYR A 42 1.91 20.34 -26.97
CA TYR A 42 0.84 19.98 -26.05
C TYR A 42 1.04 20.59 -24.66
N ALA A 43 2.26 20.59 -24.13
CA ALA A 43 2.56 21.20 -22.84
C ALA A 43 2.31 22.72 -22.85
N THR A 44 2.66 23.40 -23.94
CA THR A 44 2.47 24.86 -24.04
C THR A 44 1.00 25.21 -24.22
N VAL A 45 0.24 24.47 -25.04
CA VAL A 45 -1.22 24.57 -25.12
C VAL A 45 -1.87 24.35 -23.76
N ALA A 46 -1.46 23.30 -23.03
CA ALA A 46 -1.96 23.02 -21.68
C ALA A 46 -1.73 24.20 -20.72
N ARG A 47 -0.51 24.75 -20.69
CA ARG A 47 -0.15 25.90 -19.85
C ARG A 47 -0.98 27.15 -20.12
N VAL A 48 -1.25 27.46 -21.38
CA VAL A 48 -1.96 28.68 -21.76
C VAL A 48 -3.48 28.53 -21.59
N LEU A 49 -4.04 27.38 -21.94
CA LEU A 49 -5.48 27.23 -22.11
C LEU A 49 -6.17 26.42 -21.03
N TYR A 50 -5.46 25.53 -20.34
CA TYR A 50 -6.07 24.57 -19.43
C TYR A 50 -5.67 24.82 -17.99
N VAL A 51 -4.37 25.04 -17.72
CA VAL A 51 -3.86 25.30 -16.36
C VAL A 51 -4.57 26.47 -15.66
N PRO A 52 -4.87 27.62 -16.29
CA PRO A 52 -5.58 28.71 -15.62
C PRO A 52 -7.01 28.37 -15.20
N ASN A 53 -7.60 27.32 -15.79
CA ASN A 53 -8.94 26.84 -15.48
C ASN A 53 -8.96 25.70 -14.46
N LEU A 54 -7.80 25.18 -14.05
CA LEU A 54 -7.71 24.17 -13.00
C LEU A 54 -7.92 24.85 -11.64
N ALA A 55 -8.98 24.45 -10.93
CA ALA A 55 -9.23 24.93 -9.58
C ALA A 55 -8.37 24.16 -8.56
N PRO A 56 -7.93 24.81 -7.47
CA PRO A 56 -7.23 24.14 -6.37
C PRO A 56 -8.23 23.35 -5.52
N ASP A 57 -8.83 22.31 -6.09
CA ASP A 57 -9.89 21.52 -5.43
C ASP A 57 -9.39 20.81 -4.16
N PHE A 58 -8.06 20.72 -3.98
CA PHE A 58 -7.45 20.28 -2.72
C PHE A 58 -7.83 21.15 -1.50
N ALA A 59 -8.37 22.35 -1.72
CA ALA A 59 -8.87 23.21 -0.65
C ALA A 59 -10.21 22.74 -0.05
N TYR A 60 -10.87 21.77 -0.67
CA TYR A 60 -12.20 21.31 -0.29
C TYR A 60 -12.22 19.80 -0.03
N ILE A 61 -13.10 19.40 0.87
CA ILE A 61 -13.43 18.01 1.15
C ILE A 61 -14.95 17.84 1.21
N HIS A 62 -15.44 16.61 1.08
CA HIS A 62 -16.83 16.31 1.37
C HIS A 62 -17.05 16.15 2.88
N GLU A 63 -18.17 16.68 3.38
CA GLU A 63 -18.60 16.45 4.75
C GLU A 63 -19.11 15.00 4.93
N ASP A 64 -18.69 14.35 6.02
CA ASP A 64 -19.26 13.09 6.50
C ASP A 64 -19.32 13.15 8.03
N GLY A 65 -20.55 13.23 8.58
CA GLY A 65 -20.79 13.39 10.01
C GLY A 65 -20.12 12.35 10.91
N PHE A 66 -19.75 11.18 10.38
CA PHE A 66 -18.99 10.17 11.11
C PHE A 66 -17.56 10.61 11.46
N TYR A 67 -16.93 11.38 10.58
CA TYR A 67 -15.57 11.88 10.78
C TYR A 67 -15.53 13.17 11.58
N GLU A 68 -16.68 13.79 11.86
CA GLU A 68 -16.75 15.05 12.57
C GLU A 68 -16.49 14.93 14.06
N LEU A 69 -15.89 15.98 14.63
CA LEU A 69 -15.51 16.04 16.04
C LEU A 69 -16.66 15.72 17.01
N PRO A 70 -17.91 16.23 16.83
CA PRO A 70 -19.01 15.91 17.74
C PRO A 70 -19.31 14.40 17.83
N TYR A 71 -19.23 13.69 16.70
CA TYR A 71 -19.45 12.24 16.67
C TYR A 71 -18.35 11.51 17.44
N PHE A 72 -17.09 11.85 17.17
CA PHE A 72 -15.95 11.26 17.84
C PHE A 72 -15.97 11.52 19.36
N LYS A 73 -16.28 12.76 19.78
CA LYS A 73 -16.38 13.12 21.21
C LYS A 73 -17.44 12.30 21.93
N GLN A 74 -18.59 12.05 21.30
CA GLN A 74 -19.63 11.21 21.90
C GLN A 74 -19.15 9.77 22.11
N ALA A 75 -18.50 9.18 21.09
CA ALA A 75 -17.96 7.83 21.19
C ALA A 75 -16.84 7.74 22.26
N TYR A 76 -15.94 8.73 22.29
CA TYR A 76 -14.88 8.84 23.29
C TYR A 76 -15.44 8.94 24.70
N ALA A 77 -16.39 9.85 24.95
CA ALA A 77 -16.99 10.02 26.27
C ALA A 77 -17.65 8.73 26.77
N ALA A 78 -18.33 7.99 25.88
CA ALA A 78 -18.90 6.70 26.23
C ALA A 78 -17.82 5.66 26.60
N ALA A 79 -16.72 5.60 25.84
CA ALA A 79 -15.60 4.71 26.16
C ALA A 79 -14.93 5.08 27.49
N HIS A 80 -14.66 6.37 27.69
CA HIS A 80 -14.03 6.90 28.90
C HIS A 80 -14.88 6.62 30.15
N VAL A 81 -16.19 6.85 30.10
CA VAL A 81 -17.09 6.55 31.23
C VAL A 81 -17.16 5.05 31.49
N ALA A 82 -17.35 4.24 30.45
CA ALA A 82 -17.55 2.80 30.61
C ALA A 82 -16.30 2.03 31.06
N THR A 83 -15.11 2.61 30.88
CA THR A 83 -13.82 2.06 31.31
C THR A 83 -13.27 2.74 32.57
N GLU A 84 -14.06 3.59 33.23
CA GLU A 84 -13.64 4.40 34.38
C GLU A 84 -12.32 5.16 34.13
N GLY A 85 -12.28 5.88 33.01
CA GLY A 85 -11.10 6.61 32.55
C GLY A 85 -9.95 5.68 32.13
N PHE A 86 -10.27 4.58 31.44
CA PHE A 86 -9.32 3.55 30.99
C PHE A 86 -8.59 2.81 32.13
N THR A 87 -9.25 2.66 33.27
CA THR A 87 -8.76 1.83 34.40
C THR A 87 -9.28 0.39 34.33
N LEU A 88 -10.51 0.19 33.83
CA LEU A 88 -11.12 -1.13 33.59
C LEU A 88 -10.91 -1.53 32.12
N VAL A 89 -9.79 -2.18 31.85
CA VAL A 89 -9.28 -2.45 30.51
C VAL A 89 -8.81 -3.89 30.30
N ASP A 90 -9.20 -4.81 31.19
CA ASP A 90 -8.98 -6.22 30.91
C ASP A 90 -9.87 -6.71 29.75
N ILE A 91 -9.59 -7.91 29.25
CA ILE A 91 -10.29 -8.45 28.09
C ILE A 91 -11.80 -8.61 28.35
N ASP A 92 -12.21 -9.09 29.52
CA ASP A 92 -13.62 -9.36 29.82
C ASP A 92 -14.40 -8.07 30.06
N GLU A 93 -13.79 -7.07 30.68
CA GLU A 93 -14.34 -5.74 30.91
C GLU A 93 -14.49 -4.98 29.59
N LEU A 94 -13.44 -4.94 28.76
CA LEU A 94 -13.51 -4.33 27.43
C LEU A 94 -14.55 -5.04 26.55
N ALA A 95 -14.67 -6.37 26.65
CA ALA A 95 -15.69 -7.11 25.92
C ALA A 95 -17.10 -6.72 26.36
N GLN A 96 -17.34 -6.54 27.67
CA GLN A 96 -18.63 -6.05 28.18
C GLN A 96 -18.93 -4.63 27.69
N VAL A 97 -17.94 -3.74 27.76
CA VAL A 97 -18.05 -2.35 27.29
C VAL A 97 -18.38 -2.29 25.79
N ILE A 98 -17.67 -3.06 24.96
CA ILE A 98 -17.89 -3.13 23.51
C ILE A 98 -19.24 -3.77 23.18
N ALA A 99 -19.64 -4.82 23.89
CA ALA A 99 -20.95 -5.46 23.68
C ALA A 99 -22.11 -4.51 24.02
N ALA A 100 -21.98 -3.74 25.10
CA ALA A 100 -22.99 -2.77 25.53
C ALA A 100 -23.09 -1.56 24.59
N ASN A 101 -21.95 -1.05 24.10
CA ASN A 101 -21.92 0.04 23.15
C ASN A 101 -20.80 -0.13 22.11
N PRO A 102 -21.06 -0.77 20.96
CA PRO A 102 -20.04 -1.05 19.95
C PRO A 102 -19.33 0.18 19.37
N ARG A 103 -19.91 1.40 19.49
CA ARG A 103 -19.25 2.64 19.02
C ARG A 103 -18.00 2.97 19.81
N VAL A 104 -17.85 2.47 21.03
CA VAL A 104 -16.63 2.66 21.84
C VAL A 104 -15.40 2.06 21.19
N LEU A 105 -15.56 1.15 20.23
CA LEU A 105 -14.44 0.65 19.44
C LEU A 105 -13.74 1.75 18.64
N LEU A 106 -14.44 2.80 18.21
CA LEU A 106 -13.86 3.90 17.44
C LEU A 106 -12.69 4.60 18.16
N PRO A 107 -12.88 5.17 19.37
CA PRO A 107 -11.77 5.77 20.11
C PRO A 107 -10.74 4.73 20.52
N LEU A 108 -11.14 3.53 20.96
CA LEU A 108 -10.22 2.47 21.38
C LEU A 108 -9.28 2.03 20.25
N ARG A 109 -9.81 1.77 19.04
CA ARG A 109 -8.99 1.47 17.85
C ARG A 109 -8.10 2.65 17.47
N THR A 110 -8.60 3.87 17.61
CA THR A 110 -7.84 5.08 17.26
C THR A 110 -6.68 5.33 18.22
N ILE A 111 -6.79 4.92 19.50
CA ILE A 111 -5.66 4.88 20.44
C ILE A 111 -4.56 3.97 19.89
N MET A 112 -4.90 2.80 19.34
CA MET A 112 -3.94 1.87 18.74
C MET A 112 -3.26 2.41 17.48
N GLY A 113 -3.75 3.52 16.90
CA GLY A 113 -3.23 4.02 15.62
C GLY A 113 -3.44 3.06 14.45
N LEU A 114 -4.45 2.19 14.54
CA LEU A 114 -4.84 1.27 13.46
C LEU A 114 -6.02 1.83 12.68
N THR A 115 -6.03 1.64 11.36
CA THR A 115 -7.22 1.82 10.52
C THR A 115 -8.23 0.71 10.77
N LYS A 116 -9.47 0.86 10.29
CA LYS A 116 -10.52 -0.18 10.37
C LYS A 116 -10.08 -1.50 9.75
N THR A 117 -9.42 -1.42 8.59
CA THR A 117 -8.88 -2.59 7.88
C THR A 117 -7.73 -3.22 8.66
N GLU A 118 -6.78 -2.43 9.16
CA GLU A 118 -5.68 -2.95 9.98
C GLU A 118 -6.20 -3.62 11.27
N PHE A 119 -7.19 -3.05 11.94
CA PHE A 119 -7.82 -3.66 13.12
C PHE A 119 -8.56 -4.96 12.77
N SER A 120 -9.25 -5.00 11.64
CA SER A 120 -9.87 -6.23 11.13
C SER A 120 -8.82 -7.34 10.94
N HIS A 121 -7.69 -7.06 10.30
CA HIS A 121 -6.60 -8.02 10.16
C HIS A 121 -5.99 -8.42 11.50
N ALA A 122 -5.75 -7.46 12.39
CA ALA A 122 -5.25 -7.73 13.74
C ALA A 122 -6.18 -8.70 14.51
N SER A 123 -7.49 -8.53 14.35
CA SER A 123 -8.47 -9.41 14.99
C SER A 123 -8.47 -10.85 14.45
N VAL A 124 -8.07 -11.05 13.19
CA VAL A 124 -7.88 -12.39 12.62
C VAL A 124 -6.69 -13.10 13.27
N LEU A 125 -5.60 -12.37 13.55
CA LEU A 125 -4.43 -12.93 14.24
C LEU A 125 -4.77 -13.41 15.65
N VAL A 126 -5.65 -12.70 16.36
CA VAL A 126 -6.14 -13.11 17.69
C VAL A 126 -7.13 -14.27 17.59
N ALA A 127 -8.05 -14.23 16.62
CA ALA A 127 -9.12 -15.22 16.49
C ALA A 127 -8.63 -16.58 15.95
N GLY A 128 -7.60 -16.58 15.10
CA GLY A 128 -7.07 -17.78 14.43
C GLY A 128 -6.69 -18.91 15.40
N PRO A 129 -5.83 -18.67 16.42
CA PRO A 129 -5.48 -19.66 17.43
C PRO A 129 -6.68 -20.21 18.23
N LEU A 130 -7.79 -19.45 18.29
CA LEU A 130 -9.01 -19.84 18.99
C LEU A 130 -9.98 -20.63 18.09
N GLY A 131 -9.67 -20.79 16.80
CA GLY A 131 -10.52 -21.50 15.85
C GLY A 131 -11.83 -20.77 15.50
N VAL A 132 -11.90 -19.45 15.75
CA VAL A 132 -13.07 -18.61 15.48
C VAL A 132 -12.73 -17.53 14.44
N PRO A 133 -13.73 -16.99 13.72
CA PRO A 133 -13.47 -15.93 12.75
C PRO A 133 -13.14 -14.60 13.43
N GLY A 134 -12.16 -13.88 12.86
CA GLY A 134 -11.92 -12.48 13.20
C GLY A 134 -13.04 -11.55 12.71
N LEU A 135 -12.95 -10.27 13.05
CA LEU A 135 -13.88 -9.25 12.59
C LEU A 135 -13.55 -8.82 11.17
N SER A 136 -14.57 -8.65 10.32
CA SER A 136 -14.41 -8.03 9.01
C SER A 136 -14.31 -6.51 9.10
N ALA A 137 -13.65 -5.86 8.13
CA ALA A 137 -13.57 -4.40 8.08
C ALA A 137 -14.96 -3.74 8.03
N SER A 138 -15.93 -4.34 7.34
CA SER A 138 -17.32 -3.87 7.32
C SER A 138 -18.01 -4.03 8.68
N LYS A 139 -17.70 -5.11 9.43
CA LYS A 139 -18.22 -5.26 10.80
C LYS A 139 -17.64 -4.18 11.70
N VAL A 140 -16.33 -3.93 11.66
CA VAL A 140 -15.67 -2.84 12.41
C VAL A 140 -16.31 -1.48 12.06
N ASP A 141 -16.48 -1.17 10.77
CA ASP A 141 -17.15 0.07 10.34
C ASP A 141 -18.57 0.19 10.89
N SER A 142 -19.37 -0.89 10.83
CA SER A 142 -20.75 -0.87 11.35
C SER A 142 -20.83 -0.74 12.88
N MET A 143 -19.87 -1.31 13.62
CA MET A 143 -19.79 -1.13 15.08
C MET A 143 -19.53 0.34 15.40
N GLU A 144 -18.55 0.93 14.71
CA GLU A 144 -18.10 2.30 14.94
C GLU A 144 -19.11 3.34 14.47
N ARG A 145 -19.74 3.15 13.30
CA ARG A 145 -20.60 4.14 12.65
C ARG A 145 -22.06 4.05 13.09
N SER A 146 -22.57 2.83 13.32
CA SER A 146 -24.00 2.61 13.57
C SER A 146 -24.31 1.87 14.87
N ALA A 147 -23.33 1.61 15.75
CA ALA A 147 -23.51 0.75 16.94
C ALA A 147 -24.13 -0.61 16.58
N SER A 148 -23.72 -1.22 15.47
CA SER A 148 -24.34 -2.48 15.04
C SER A 148 -24.24 -3.57 16.12
N LEU A 149 -25.31 -4.35 16.29
CA LEU A 149 -25.39 -5.42 17.28
C LEU A 149 -24.15 -6.31 17.20
N THR A 150 -23.46 -6.49 18.33
CA THR A 150 -22.20 -7.21 18.43
C THR A 150 -22.37 -8.37 19.39
N THR A 151 -22.00 -9.58 18.95
CA THR A 151 -22.10 -10.77 19.79
C THR A 151 -21.04 -10.76 20.88
N ALA A 152 -21.25 -11.53 21.96
CA ALA A 152 -20.25 -11.67 23.02
C ALA A 152 -18.89 -12.16 22.48
N GLU A 153 -18.90 -13.10 21.54
CA GLU A 153 -17.68 -13.59 20.88
C GLU A 153 -16.97 -12.48 20.08
N GLN A 154 -17.71 -11.71 19.29
CA GLN A 154 -17.13 -10.58 18.53
C GLN A 154 -16.55 -9.51 19.45
N ALA A 155 -17.22 -9.22 20.56
CA ALA A 155 -16.73 -8.26 21.55
C ALA A 155 -15.46 -8.77 22.25
N LYS A 156 -15.40 -10.06 22.59
CA LYS A 156 -14.19 -10.70 23.13
C LYS A 156 -13.02 -10.67 22.16
N ILE A 157 -13.25 -10.95 20.88
CA ILE A 157 -12.21 -10.84 19.85
C ILE A 157 -11.73 -9.39 19.72
N ALA A 158 -12.63 -8.41 19.70
CA ALA A 158 -12.24 -7.00 19.68
C ALA A 158 -11.39 -6.61 20.91
N ALA A 159 -11.82 -7.00 22.11
CA ALA A 159 -11.12 -6.73 23.36
C ALA A 159 -9.74 -7.39 23.43
N GLY A 160 -9.64 -8.66 23.04
CA GLY A 160 -8.37 -9.38 22.93
C GLY A 160 -7.42 -8.74 21.91
N THR A 161 -7.96 -8.21 20.80
CA THR A 161 -7.18 -7.46 19.81
C THR A 161 -6.62 -6.16 20.39
N LEU A 162 -7.45 -5.37 21.10
CA LEU A 162 -6.98 -4.14 21.73
C LEU A 162 -5.87 -4.41 22.75
N THR A 163 -6.06 -5.44 23.59
CA THR A 163 -5.11 -5.84 24.63
C THR A 163 -3.79 -6.29 24.02
N ALA A 164 -3.82 -7.24 23.07
CA ALA A 164 -2.60 -7.75 22.42
C ALA A 164 -1.82 -6.69 21.64
N VAL A 165 -2.50 -5.65 21.14
CA VAL A 165 -1.82 -4.52 20.46
C VAL A 165 -1.14 -3.62 21.48
N ILE A 166 -1.81 -3.24 22.57
CA ILE A 166 -1.22 -2.40 23.63
C ILE A 166 -0.06 -3.10 24.33
N ASP A 167 -0.20 -4.39 24.60
CA ASP A 167 0.83 -5.18 25.27
C ASP A 167 2.02 -5.51 24.34
N GLY A 168 1.94 -5.14 23.05
CA GLY A 168 2.99 -5.40 22.07
C GLY A 168 3.13 -6.87 21.64
N THR A 169 2.22 -7.75 22.06
CA THR A 169 2.34 -9.19 21.84
C THR A 169 1.84 -9.66 20.47
N LEU A 170 1.15 -8.81 19.71
CA LEU A 170 0.46 -9.23 18.49
C LEU A 170 1.35 -9.27 17.24
N PHE A 171 2.23 -8.28 17.05
CA PHE A 171 2.94 -8.08 15.78
C PHE A 171 4.41 -8.53 15.80
N GLY A 172 4.95 -8.86 16.98
CA GLY A 172 6.36 -9.18 17.15
C GLY A 172 7.29 -7.95 16.99
N GLU A 173 8.59 -8.21 17.00
CA GLU A 173 9.60 -7.16 16.82
C GLU A 173 9.60 -6.63 15.37
N PRO A 174 9.64 -5.29 15.18
CA PRO A 174 9.72 -4.71 13.85
C PRO A 174 11.07 -5.06 13.18
N PRO A 175 11.09 -5.42 11.89
CA PRO A 175 12.33 -5.67 11.17
C PRO A 175 13.17 -4.39 11.03
N GLY A 176 14.48 -4.56 10.80
CA GLY A 176 15.50 -3.51 10.88
C GLY A 176 15.10 -2.16 10.27
N GLY A 177 15.27 -1.08 11.05
CA GLY A 177 14.98 0.29 10.64
C GLY A 177 13.49 0.68 10.70
N LEU A 178 12.58 -0.23 11.04
CA LEU A 178 11.19 0.08 11.32
C LEU A 178 10.94 0.28 12.83
N ARG A 179 9.86 0.99 13.15
CA ARG A 179 9.35 1.16 14.53
C ARG A 179 7.89 0.74 14.60
N SER A 180 7.44 0.31 15.77
CA SER A 180 6.03 -0.03 15.98
C SER A 180 5.15 1.21 15.86
N LYS A 181 3.91 1.04 15.41
CA LYS A 181 2.89 2.11 15.50
C LYS A 181 2.51 2.41 16.96
N GLN A 182 2.80 1.50 17.89
CA GLN A 182 2.59 1.70 19.33
C GLN A 182 3.73 2.49 19.99
N ASP A 183 4.87 2.66 19.30
CA ASP A 183 5.99 3.50 19.75
C ASP A 183 5.66 4.98 19.54
N LYS A 184 4.65 5.45 20.29
CA LYS A 184 4.14 6.81 20.26
C LYS A 184 3.80 7.28 21.68
N PRO A 185 3.85 8.60 21.94
CA PRO A 185 3.77 9.13 23.30
C PRO A 185 2.51 8.76 24.08
N ASP A 186 1.40 8.43 23.41
CA ASP A 186 0.12 8.07 24.07
C ASP A 186 -0.03 6.56 24.34
N THR A 187 0.97 5.73 24.03
CA THR A 187 0.97 4.26 24.29
C THR A 187 2.31 3.71 24.77
N GLU A 188 3.27 4.55 25.16
CA GLU A 188 4.64 4.11 25.50
C GLU A 188 4.72 3.14 26.69
N ASP A 189 3.87 3.33 27.71
CA ASP A 189 3.68 2.42 28.86
C ASP A 189 2.25 1.85 28.84
N GLY A 190 1.76 1.56 27.63
CA GLY A 190 0.44 0.98 27.37
C GLY A 190 -0.70 1.77 28.02
N TRP A 191 -1.56 1.05 28.77
CA TRP A 191 -2.73 1.64 29.41
C TRP A 191 -2.40 2.70 30.47
N ASN A 192 -1.21 2.66 31.11
CA ASN A 192 -0.83 3.66 32.10
C ASN A 192 -0.70 5.05 31.44
N THR A 193 0.02 5.12 30.32
CA THR A 193 0.15 6.35 29.54
C THR A 193 -1.17 6.80 28.95
N ILE A 194 -2.00 5.87 28.46
CA ILE A 194 -3.34 6.21 27.93
C ILE A 194 -4.18 6.92 29.00
N ARG A 195 -4.19 6.42 30.24
CA ARG A 195 -4.87 7.05 31.37
C ARG A 195 -4.31 8.43 31.67
N GLN A 196 -2.99 8.56 31.69
CA GLN A 196 -2.33 9.83 31.91
C GLN A 196 -2.75 10.88 30.87
N PHE A 197 -2.76 10.51 29.58
CA PHE A 197 -3.23 11.40 28.51
C PHE A 197 -4.70 11.78 28.66
N ALA A 198 -5.54 10.87 29.19
CA ALA A 198 -6.94 11.16 29.45
C ALA A 198 -7.15 12.12 30.64
N SER A 199 -6.25 12.14 31.63
CA SER A 199 -6.36 12.98 32.83
C SER A 199 -5.58 14.30 32.78
N ASP A 200 -4.45 14.35 32.09
CA ASP A 200 -3.42 15.39 32.27
C ASP A 200 -3.58 16.59 31.33
N GLY A 201 -4.81 17.10 31.17
CA GLY A 201 -5.09 18.35 30.46
C GLY A 201 -4.87 18.33 28.94
N VAL A 202 -4.50 17.19 28.37
CA VAL A 202 -4.52 16.99 26.91
C VAL A 202 -5.98 16.81 26.49
N PRO A 203 -6.49 17.54 25.47
CA PRO A 203 -7.81 17.28 24.91
C PRO A 203 -7.75 16.00 24.07
N PHE A 204 -7.61 14.86 24.75
CA PHE A 204 -7.22 13.59 24.15
C PHE A 204 -8.24 13.12 23.11
N GLU A 205 -9.52 13.40 23.31
CA GLU A 205 -10.57 13.13 22.34
C GLU A 205 -10.39 13.94 21.04
N THR A 206 -9.89 15.18 21.14
CA THR A 206 -9.59 16.03 19.98
C THR A 206 -8.33 15.55 19.27
N PHE A 207 -7.32 15.14 20.02
CA PHE A 207 -6.08 14.57 19.48
C PHE A 207 -6.35 13.26 18.72
N LEU A 208 -7.11 12.34 19.32
CA LEU A 208 -7.52 11.09 18.68
C LEU A 208 -8.43 11.34 17.48
N HIS A 209 -9.34 12.32 17.55
CA HIS A 209 -10.13 12.74 16.39
C HIS A 209 -9.24 13.14 15.20
N GLN A 210 -8.19 13.95 15.41
CA GLN A 210 -7.27 14.30 14.31
C GLN A 210 -6.61 13.07 13.67
N ARG A 211 -6.31 12.05 14.46
CA ARG A 211 -5.79 10.77 13.96
C ARG A 211 -6.85 9.97 13.18
N HIS A 212 -8.11 10.02 13.60
CA HIS A 212 -9.23 9.42 12.88
C HIS A 212 -9.48 10.13 11.54
N TYR A 213 -9.49 11.46 11.57
CA TYR A 213 -9.80 12.35 10.45
C TYR A 213 -8.73 12.33 9.37
N GLY A 214 -7.45 12.49 9.74
CA GLY A 214 -6.33 12.48 8.79
C GLY A 214 -5.81 11.08 8.42
N GLY A 215 -6.26 10.05 9.13
CA GLY A 215 -5.77 8.69 9.01
C GLY A 215 -4.47 8.45 9.78
N ALA A 216 -4.44 7.35 10.53
CA ALA A 216 -3.31 7.02 11.39
C ALA A 216 -2.02 6.81 10.57
N PHE A 217 -1.01 7.64 10.82
CA PHE A 217 0.31 7.62 10.19
C PHE A 217 0.32 7.85 8.66
N ARG A 218 -0.76 8.36 8.07
CA ARG A 218 -0.90 8.42 6.60
C ARG A 218 0.24 9.16 5.92
N GLN A 219 0.58 10.35 6.41
CA GLN A 219 1.69 11.15 5.84
C GLN A 219 3.04 10.44 5.92
N ILE A 220 3.33 9.75 7.02
CA ILE A 220 4.59 9.00 7.18
C ILE A 220 4.60 7.83 6.20
N LEU A 221 3.52 7.07 6.10
CA LEU A 221 3.41 5.93 5.20
C LEU A 221 3.55 6.35 3.72
N ASP A 222 2.98 7.49 3.35
CA ASP A 222 3.11 8.04 2.00
C ASP A 222 4.56 8.51 1.73
N ALA A 223 5.18 9.21 2.70
CA ALA A 223 6.57 9.69 2.59
C ALA A 223 7.63 8.57 2.59
N THR A 224 7.34 7.41 3.20
CA THR A 224 8.25 6.26 3.24
C THR A 224 7.80 5.12 2.32
N SER A 225 6.91 5.39 1.36
CA SER A 225 6.39 4.39 0.42
C SER A 225 7.51 3.72 -0.40
N THR A 226 8.46 4.49 -0.93
CA THR A 226 9.64 3.97 -1.63
C THR A 226 10.48 3.06 -0.75
N ARG A 227 10.84 3.51 0.47
CA ARG A 227 11.64 2.70 1.41
C ARG A 227 11.00 1.35 1.76
N ARG A 228 9.67 1.28 1.78
CA ARG A 228 8.94 0.01 2.01
C ARG A 228 8.95 -0.92 0.79
N GLY A 229 9.04 -0.35 -0.41
CA GLY A 229 9.34 -1.10 -1.63
C GLY A 229 10.79 -1.60 -1.60
N ASP A 230 11.72 -0.73 -1.26
CA ASP A 230 13.14 -1.07 -1.17
C ASP A 230 13.38 -2.22 -0.20
N LEU A 231 12.70 -2.26 0.96
CA LEU A 231 12.85 -3.35 1.94
C LEU A 231 12.64 -4.77 1.34
N ILE A 232 11.66 -4.95 0.46
CA ILE A 232 11.40 -6.28 -0.13
C ILE A 232 12.40 -6.60 -1.23
N GLU A 233 12.83 -5.59 -1.99
CA GLU A 233 13.86 -5.74 -3.01
C GLU A 233 15.25 -5.97 -2.38
N ASP A 234 15.56 -5.29 -1.29
CA ASP A 234 16.81 -5.42 -0.54
C ASP A 234 16.92 -6.84 0.04
N ALA A 235 15.84 -7.40 0.58
CA ALA A 235 15.81 -8.79 1.05
C ALA A 235 16.04 -9.79 -0.09
N VAL A 236 15.43 -9.58 -1.27
CA VAL A 236 15.69 -10.41 -2.46
C VAL A 236 17.15 -10.28 -2.91
N GLN A 237 17.69 -9.07 -2.90
CA GLN A 237 19.07 -8.80 -3.27
C GLN A 237 20.05 -9.49 -2.31
N GLU A 238 19.78 -9.46 -1.00
CA GLU A 238 20.58 -10.14 0.02
C GLU A 238 20.59 -11.65 -0.23
N VAL A 239 19.43 -12.27 -0.45
CA VAL A 239 19.32 -13.70 -0.80
C VAL A 239 20.14 -14.03 -2.06
N PHE A 240 20.10 -13.19 -3.10
CA PHE A 240 20.89 -13.42 -4.30
C PHE A 240 22.40 -13.30 -4.05
N ILE A 241 22.83 -12.29 -3.29
CA ILE A 241 24.24 -12.08 -2.95
C ILE A 241 24.78 -13.25 -2.12
N GLU A 242 24.05 -13.66 -1.08
CA GLU A 242 24.46 -14.74 -0.17
C GLU A 242 24.60 -16.09 -0.88
N ASN A 243 23.82 -16.32 -1.94
CA ASN A 243 23.80 -17.56 -2.71
C ASN A 243 24.60 -17.49 -4.02
N GLY A 244 25.33 -16.38 -4.25
CA GLY A 244 26.15 -16.19 -5.44
C GLY A 244 25.37 -16.23 -6.75
N ILE A 245 24.12 -15.74 -6.74
CA ILE A 245 23.24 -15.67 -7.91
C ILE A 245 23.56 -14.40 -8.69
N GLU A 246 23.73 -14.54 -10.02
CA GLU A 246 23.96 -13.39 -10.91
C GLU A 246 22.63 -12.69 -11.27
N PHE A 247 22.54 -11.38 -11.01
CA PHE A 247 21.33 -10.60 -11.26
C PHE A 247 21.61 -9.16 -11.67
N ILE A 248 20.62 -8.53 -12.30
CA ILE A 248 20.49 -7.08 -12.46
C ILE A 248 19.27 -6.64 -11.65
N ARG A 249 19.46 -5.72 -10.70
CA ARG A 249 18.36 -4.99 -10.08
C ARG A 249 18.02 -3.80 -10.96
N THR A 250 16.80 -3.73 -11.45
CA THR A 250 16.41 -2.65 -12.35
C THR A 250 15.89 -1.45 -11.56
N GLY A 251 16.20 -0.27 -12.05
CA GLY A 251 15.78 1.01 -11.51
C GLY A 251 15.66 2.03 -12.64
N ALA A 252 15.21 3.24 -12.31
CA ALA A 252 14.94 4.28 -13.30
C ALA A 252 16.17 4.66 -14.18
N THR A 253 17.39 4.38 -13.70
CA THR A 253 18.64 4.79 -14.35
C THR A 253 19.34 3.68 -15.14
N ASN A 254 18.93 2.41 -15.05
CA ASN A 254 19.60 1.29 -15.69
C ASN A 254 18.67 0.36 -16.49
N GLN A 255 17.46 0.81 -16.86
CA GLN A 255 16.55 0.00 -17.69
C GLN A 255 17.14 -0.39 -19.06
N GLY A 256 18.06 0.44 -19.59
CA GLY A 256 18.80 0.15 -20.81
C GLY A 256 19.83 -0.96 -20.68
N GLU A 257 20.29 -1.27 -19.45
CA GLU A 257 21.34 -2.26 -19.20
C GLU A 257 20.94 -3.66 -19.70
N ILE A 258 19.65 -4.02 -19.59
CA ILE A 258 19.14 -5.29 -20.09
C ILE A 258 19.32 -5.38 -21.61
N ALA A 259 18.99 -4.31 -22.33
CA ALA A 259 19.11 -4.25 -23.79
C ALA A 259 20.57 -4.22 -24.25
N GLU A 260 21.44 -3.50 -23.53
CA GLU A 260 22.87 -3.43 -23.82
C GLU A 260 23.59 -4.76 -23.57
N ARG A 261 23.21 -5.46 -22.50
CA ARG A 261 23.91 -6.67 -22.03
C ARG A 261 23.45 -7.95 -22.72
N PHE A 262 22.14 -8.07 -22.96
CA PHE A 262 21.54 -9.30 -23.49
C PHE A 262 20.96 -9.14 -24.90
N GLU A 263 21.06 -7.95 -25.50
CA GLU A 263 20.47 -7.62 -26.81
C GLU A 263 18.95 -7.88 -26.89
N ILE A 264 18.27 -7.86 -25.74
CA ILE A 264 16.81 -8.00 -25.63
C ILE A 264 16.19 -6.74 -25.04
N HIS A 265 15.13 -6.25 -25.67
CA HIS A 265 14.27 -5.27 -25.03
C HIS A 265 13.32 -5.98 -24.07
N VAL A 266 13.16 -5.45 -22.86
CA VAL A 266 12.19 -5.93 -21.86
C VAL A 266 11.28 -4.77 -21.47
N ALA A 267 10.01 -4.84 -21.86
CA ALA A 267 9.01 -3.84 -21.52
C ALA A 267 7.67 -4.48 -21.12
N PRO A 268 7.17 -4.25 -19.90
CA PRO A 268 7.76 -3.42 -18.84
C PRO A 268 9.02 -4.06 -18.21
N ALA A 269 9.95 -3.24 -17.70
CA ALA A 269 11.11 -3.74 -16.97
C ALA A 269 10.68 -4.36 -15.62
N PRO A 270 11.12 -5.59 -15.29
CA PRO A 270 10.89 -6.24 -13.99
C PRO A 270 11.84 -5.68 -12.93
N ASP A 271 11.53 -5.81 -11.64
CA ASP A 271 12.42 -5.32 -10.57
C ASP A 271 13.79 -6.04 -10.56
N PHE A 272 13.84 -7.32 -10.95
CA PHE A 272 15.09 -8.07 -11.13
C PHE A 272 15.10 -8.91 -12.42
N VAL A 273 16.29 -9.00 -13.03
CA VAL A 273 16.61 -9.96 -14.10
C VAL A 273 17.73 -10.86 -13.59
N VAL A 274 17.44 -12.15 -13.45
CA VAL A 274 18.42 -13.17 -13.04
C VAL A 274 19.00 -13.81 -14.30
N PHE A 275 20.31 -13.98 -14.35
CA PHE A 275 21.01 -14.56 -15.49
C PHE A 275 22.06 -15.56 -15.03
N LYS A 276 22.70 -16.24 -15.99
CA LYS A 276 23.86 -17.10 -15.75
C LYS A 276 24.88 -16.91 -16.84
N THR A 277 26.13 -16.75 -16.45
CA THR A 277 27.27 -16.73 -17.36
C THR A 277 27.70 -18.17 -17.66
N GLN A 278 27.56 -18.60 -18.92
CA GLN A 278 28.00 -19.91 -19.39
C GLN A 278 28.90 -19.76 -20.62
N GLY A 279 30.15 -20.21 -20.52
CA GLY A 279 31.09 -20.14 -21.64
C GLY A 279 31.42 -18.71 -22.11
N GLY A 280 31.29 -17.73 -21.22
CA GLY A 280 31.48 -16.30 -21.54
C GLY A 280 30.26 -15.61 -22.14
N THR A 281 29.11 -16.29 -22.20
CA THR A 281 27.83 -15.72 -22.64
C THR A 281 26.86 -15.67 -21.48
N GLU A 282 26.24 -14.52 -21.29
CA GLU A 282 25.26 -14.31 -20.24
C GLU A 282 23.86 -14.59 -20.80
N VAL A 283 23.13 -15.47 -20.13
CA VAL A 283 21.80 -15.89 -20.57
C VAL A 283 20.79 -15.59 -19.47
N VAL A 284 19.72 -14.88 -19.80
CA VAL A 284 18.62 -14.60 -18.85
C VAL A 284 17.95 -15.92 -18.45
N ARG A 285 17.77 -16.10 -17.15
CA ARG A 285 17.23 -17.33 -16.54
C ARG A 285 15.89 -17.11 -15.85
N ALA A 286 15.64 -15.92 -15.29
CA ALA A 286 14.37 -15.58 -14.69
C ALA A 286 14.17 -14.05 -14.65
N MET A 287 12.91 -13.64 -14.49
CA MET A 287 12.51 -12.29 -14.14
C MET A 287 11.76 -12.32 -12.82
N LEU A 288 11.91 -11.28 -12.00
CA LEU A 288 11.27 -11.21 -10.70
C LEU A 288 10.72 -9.82 -10.45
N GLU A 289 9.53 -9.76 -9.88
CA GLU A 289 8.81 -8.53 -9.56
C GLU A 289 8.39 -8.53 -8.08
N CYS A 290 8.76 -7.46 -7.37
CA CYS A 290 8.54 -7.24 -5.95
C CYS A 290 7.41 -6.24 -5.73
N LYS A 291 6.42 -6.55 -4.88
CA LYS A 291 5.34 -5.60 -4.57
C LYS A 291 4.86 -5.66 -3.13
N THR A 292 4.97 -4.52 -2.43
CA THR A 292 4.42 -4.33 -1.09
C THR A 292 3.15 -3.48 -1.12
N ILE A 293 1.99 -4.06 -0.78
CA ILE A 293 0.69 -3.39 -0.86
C ILE A 293 -0.21 -3.76 0.35
N ASN A 294 -0.76 -2.74 1.01
CA ASN A 294 -1.67 -2.90 2.17
C ASN A 294 -3.12 -2.47 1.89
N ASP A 295 -3.39 -1.88 0.72
CA ASP A 295 -4.74 -1.52 0.27
C ASP A 295 -5.23 -2.43 -0.87
N GLY A 296 -6.43 -2.99 -0.73
CA GLY A 296 -6.98 -3.96 -1.68
C GLY A 296 -7.28 -3.41 -3.07
N GLY A 297 -7.69 -2.14 -3.18
CA GLY A 297 -7.92 -1.48 -4.47
C GLY A 297 -6.61 -1.32 -5.23
N THR A 298 -5.59 -0.83 -4.53
CA THR A 298 -4.23 -0.71 -5.07
C THR A 298 -3.68 -2.07 -5.51
N ALA A 299 -3.90 -3.14 -4.75
CA ALA A 299 -3.43 -4.48 -5.14
C ALA A 299 -4.12 -4.96 -6.43
N ARG A 300 -5.43 -4.73 -6.57
CA ARG A 300 -6.16 -5.04 -7.80
C ARG A 300 -5.62 -4.26 -9.00
N ASP A 301 -5.28 -2.99 -8.83
CA ASP A 301 -4.75 -2.16 -9.91
C ASP A 301 -3.31 -2.54 -10.31
N LYS A 302 -2.54 -3.12 -9.38
CA LYS A 302 -1.15 -3.54 -9.63
C LYS A 302 -1.02 -4.99 -10.11
N ALA A 303 -1.96 -5.88 -9.77
CA ALA A 303 -1.94 -7.28 -10.20
C ALA A 303 -1.81 -7.46 -11.74
N PRO A 304 -2.44 -6.65 -12.61
CA PRO A 304 -2.27 -6.75 -14.07
C PRO A 304 -0.83 -6.62 -14.57
N ARG A 305 0.08 -6.03 -13.78
CA ARG A 305 1.49 -5.92 -14.15
C ARG A 305 2.16 -7.29 -14.33
N PHE A 306 1.78 -8.28 -13.53
CA PHE A 306 2.29 -9.64 -13.66
C PHE A 306 1.85 -10.31 -14.97
N LYS A 307 0.63 -10.03 -15.42
CA LYS A 307 0.16 -10.48 -16.75
C LYS A 307 1.02 -9.91 -17.87
N ASN A 308 1.30 -8.59 -17.84
CA ASN A 308 2.11 -7.95 -18.86
C ASN A 308 3.54 -8.48 -18.86
N LEU A 309 4.14 -8.69 -17.68
CA LEU A 309 5.46 -9.32 -17.55
C LEU A 309 5.45 -10.78 -18.03
N ARG A 310 4.36 -11.52 -17.81
CA ARG A 310 4.22 -12.89 -18.30
C ARG A 310 4.15 -12.94 -19.83
N GLU A 311 3.40 -12.05 -20.45
CA GLU A 311 3.34 -11.90 -21.91
C GLU A 311 4.75 -11.62 -22.47
N GLU A 312 5.51 -10.76 -21.78
CA GLU A 312 6.89 -10.43 -22.16
C GLU A 312 7.86 -11.61 -21.98
N CYS A 313 7.80 -12.30 -20.84
CA CYS A 313 8.54 -13.53 -20.58
C CYS A 313 8.27 -14.61 -21.65
N THR A 314 7.01 -14.72 -22.09
CA THR A 314 6.61 -15.65 -23.15
C THR A 314 7.22 -15.26 -24.49
N ARG A 315 7.18 -13.96 -24.84
CA ARG A 315 7.80 -13.42 -26.06
C ARG A 315 9.31 -13.70 -26.10
N LEU A 316 9.96 -13.68 -24.94
CA LEU A 316 11.40 -13.92 -24.78
C LEU A 316 11.77 -15.40 -24.61
N GLY A 317 10.90 -16.33 -25.01
CA GLY A 317 11.20 -17.76 -25.02
C GLY A 317 10.76 -18.52 -23.77
N GLY A 318 9.83 -17.97 -22.99
CA GLY A 318 9.27 -18.64 -21.82
C GLY A 318 10.13 -18.51 -20.56
N ILE A 319 10.73 -17.34 -20.35
CA ILE A 319 11.52 -17.04 -19.15
C ILE A 319 10.63 -17.18 -17.90
N PRO A 320 11.03 -17.93 -16.86
CA PRO A 320 10.31 -17.99 -15.60
C PRO A 320 10.10 -16.61 -14.97
N LEU A 321 8.85 -16.31 -14.58
CA LEU A 321 8.48 -15.10 -13.83
C LEU A 321 8.19 -15.46 -12.37
N LEU A 322 8.75 -14.70 -11.45
CA LEU A 322 8.54 -14.83 -10.01
C LEU A 322 7.94 -13.55 -9.42
N ALA A 323 7.15 -13.73 -8.36
CA ALA A 323 6.62 -12.64 -7.55
C ALA A 323 7.11 -12.74 -6.12
N VAL A 324 7.54 -11.61 -5.54
CA VAL A 324 7.79 -11.49 -4.10
C VAL A 324 6.87 -10.42 -3.55
N LEU A 325 5.90 -10.82 -2.72
CA LEU A 325 4.77 -10.00 -2.30
C LEU A 325 4.84 -9.70 -0.81
N GLY A 326 4.62 -8.43 -0.48
CA GLY A 326 4.48 -7.95 0.89
C GLY A 326 3.13 -7.27 1.12
N GLY A 327 2.64 -7.35 2.35
CA GLY A 327 1.46 -6.60 2.79
C GLY A 327 0.13 -7.33 2.63
N MET A 328 -0.85 -6.88 3.41
CA MET A 328 -2.10 -7.61 3.65
C MET A 328 -3.10 -7.50 2.50
N ALA A 329 -2.90 -6.61 1.53
CA ALA A 329 -3.85 -6.46 0.42
C ALA A 329 -3.94 -7.72 -0.45
N TRP A 330 -2.85 -8.49 -0.50
CA TRP A 330 -2.76 -9.74 -1.28
C TRP A 330 -3.64 -10.87 -0.71
N THR A 331 -4.18 -10.75 0.51
CA THR A 331 -5.09 -11.79 1.04
C THR A 331 -6.43 -11.86 0.27
N ARG A 332 -6.70 -10.92 -0.64
CA ARG A 332 -7.85 -10.99 -1.55
C ARG A 332 -7.58 -11.98 -2.69
N VAL A 333 -7.97 -13.23 -2.48
CA VAL A 333 -7.60 -14.33 -3.38
C VAL A 333 -8.14 -14.20 -4.81
N ASN A 334 -9.40 -13.79 -5.00
CA ASN A 334 -10.04 -13.91 -6.32
C ASN A 334 -9.58 -12.84 -7.32
N ASP A 335 -9.30 -11.62 -6.86
CA ASP A 335 -9.07 -10.45 -7.71
C ASP A 335 -7.70 -9.78 -7.49
N THR A 336 -6.85 -10.34 -6.63
CA THR A 336 -5.48 -9.87 -6.43
C THR A 336 -4.46 -11.02 -6.53
N LEU A 337 -4.34 -11.87 -5.50
CA LEU A 337 -3.33 -12.92 -5.44
C LEU A 337 -3.54 -14.05 -6.47
N GLY A 338 -4.78 -14.46 -6.71
CA GLY A 338 -5.11 -15.49 -7.71
C GLY A 338 -4.59 -15.15 -9.12
N PRO A 339 -4.83 -13.93 -9.64
CA PRO A 339 -4.18 -13.44 -10.86
C PRO A 339 -2.65 -13.53 -10.84
N VAL A 340 -1.98 -13.12 -9.74
CA VAL A 340 -0.51 -13.19 -9.63
C VAL A 340 -0.02 -14.63 -9.64
N VAL A 341 -0.66 -15.52 -8.89
CA VAL A 341 -0.37 -16.97 -8.86
C VAL A 341 -0.51 -17.56 -10.26
N ARG A 342 -1.59 -17.23 -10.99
CA ARG A 342 -1.80 -17.67 -12.37
C ARG A 342 -0.67 -17.21 -13.29
N ASP A 343 -0.30 -15.93 -13.23
CA ASP A 343 0.63 -15.31 -14.19
C ASP A 343 2.11 -15.65 -13.90
N THR A 344 2.41 -16.22 -12.73
CA THR A 344 3.76 -16.69 -12.32
C THR A 344 3.90 -18.22 -12.30
N ASP A 345 2.85 -18.94 -12.72
CA ASP A 345 2.68 -20.39 -12.53
C ASP A 345 2.92 -20.84 -11.07
N GLY A 346 2.52 -20.02 -10.10
CA GLY A 346 2.62 -20.32 -8.67
C GLY A 346 3.95 -19.96 -8.01
N ARG A 347 4.90 -19.33 -8.71
CA ARG A 347 6.18 -18.86 -8.13
C ARG A 347 5.98 -17.54 -7.37
N VAL A 348 5.24 -17.61 -6.27
CA VAL A 348 4.89 -16.46 -5.43
C VAL A 348 5.44 -16.68 -4.02
N PHE A 349 6.25 -15.74 -3.55
CA PHE A 349 6.93 -15.76 -2.26
C PHE A 349 6.60 -14.49 -1.47
N SER A 350 6.90 -14.51 -0.17
CA SER A 350 6.88 -13.35 0.72
C SER A 350 8.18 -13.34 1.53
N LEU A 351 8.40 -12.31 2.33
CA LEU A 351 9.58 -12.26 3.22
C LEU A 351 9.66 -13.47 4.17
N SER A 352 8.52 -14.06 4.58
CA SER A 352 8.51 -15.17 5.54
C SER A 352 8.93 -16.50 4.94
N ASN A 353 8.90 -16.64 3.61
CA ASN A 353 9.28 -17.87 2.91
C ASN A 353 10.19 -17.59 1.72
N LEU A 354 10.91 -16.47 1.74
CA LEU A 354 11.72 -16.01 0.63
C LEU A 354 12.79 -17.05 0.23
N ASP A 355 13.38 -17.72 1.21
CA ASP A 355 14.39 -18.77 0.96
C ASP A 355 13.84 -19.98 0.18
N GLU A 356 12.54 -20.25 0.26
CA GLU A 356 11.92 -21.33 -0.52
C GLU A 356 12.00 -21.06 -2.03
N MET A 357 12.19 -19.80 -2.45
CA MET A 357 12.42 -19.42 -3.84
C MET A 357 13.63 -20.14 -4.44
N LEU A 358 14.65 -20.40 -3.65
CA LEU A 358 15.86 -21.09 -4.10
C LEU A 358 15.60 -22.56 -4.47
N THR A 359 14.46 -23.12 -4.05
CA THR A 359 14.09 -24.52 -4.31
C THR A 359 13.33 -24.71 -5.63
N VAL A 360 12.89 -23.62 -6.28
CA VAL A 360 12.10 -23.69 -7.52
C VAL A 360 12.90 -23.29 -8.74
N SER A 361 12.65 -23.96 -9.87
CA SER A 361 13.32 -23.64 -11.14
C SER A 361 13.15 -22.16 -11.51
N PRO A 362 14.24 -21.46 -11.90
CA PRO A 362 15.55 -22.02 -12.25
C PRO A 362 16.59 -22.07 -11.11
N PHE A 363 16.29 -21.57 -9.91
CA PHE A 363 17.29 -21.27 -8.88
C PHE A 363 18.18 -22.44 -8.42
N PRO A 364 17.70 -23.70 -8.32
CA PRO A 364 18.58 -24.82 -7.97
C PRO A 364 19.79 -24.97 -8.90
N ASP A 365 19.70 -24.54 -10.17
CA ASP A 365 20.80 -24.60 -11.13
C ASP A 365 21.69 -23.33 -11.11
N LEU A 366 21.30 -22.31 -10.35
CA LEU A 366 21.93 -20.99 -10.30
C LEU A 366 22.70 -20.73 -9.02
N VAL A 367 22.34 -21.40 -7.92
CA VAL A 367 23.07 -21.29 -6.66
C VAL A 367 24.50 -21.81 -6.85
N SER A 368 25.45 -20.99 -6.45
CA SER A 368 26.86 -21.37 -6.41
C SER A 368 27.11 -22.14 -5.11
N HIS A 369 27.70 -23.34 -5.20
CA HIS A 369 28.17 -24.08 -4.01
C HIS A 369 29.46 -23.50 -3.44
#